data_AF-K1UL74-F1
#
_entry.id   AF-K1UL74-F1
#
_cell.length_a   1.000
_cell.length_b   1.000
_cell.length_c   1.000
_cell.angle_alpha   90.00
_cell.angle_beta   90.00
_cell.angle_gamma   90.00
#
_symmetry.space_group_name_H-M   'P 1'
#
loop_
_entity.id
_entity.type
_entity.pdbx_description
1 polymer ?
#
loop_
_entity_poly.entity_id
_entity_poly.type
_entity_poly.pdbx_seq_one_letter_code
_entity_poly.pdbx_strand_id
1 'polypeptide(L)'
;MKFKRLATILMAAAMMVSLVACTGDNGENSETPVTSGNDVVEETETNHITLAESWGFENFYTIMTPDVSASNFGITYYLSNFYDVLVEYQDGEYVGGLAEDWTISEDGTVYTFNLRHDV
;
A
#
# COMPACT_ATOMS: atom_id res chain seq x y z
N MET A 1 -45.67 10.56 -35.61
CA MET A 1 -44.21 10.77 -35.48
C MET A 1 -43.80 11.81 -34.42
N LYS A 2 -44.71 12.68 -33.92
CA LYS A 2 -44.37 13.69 -32.90
C LYS A 2 -44.29 13.15 -31.45
N PHE A 3 -45.12 12.15 -31.09
CA PHE A 3 -45.09 11.52 -29.76
C PHE A 3 -43.84 10.66 -29.50
N LYS A 4 -43.34 9.97 -30.55
CA LYS A 4 -42.11 9.15 -30.43
C LYS A 4 -40.87 10.00 -30.18
N ARG A 5 -40.81 11.22 -30.73
CA ARG A 5 -39.72 12.18 -30.50
C ARG A 5 -39.77 12.79 -29.09
N LEU A 6 -40.97 13.00 -28.55
CA LEU A 6 -41.16 13.53 -27.19
C LEU A 6 -40.72 12.52 -26.12
N ALA A 7 -41.03 11.24 -26.33
CA ALA A 7 -40.62 10.16 -25.43
C ALA A 7 -39.08 9.99 -25.39
N THR A 8 -38.40 10.12 -26.53
CA THR A 8 -36.93 10.01 -26.61
C THR A 8 -36.22 11.17 -25.90
N ILE A 9 -36.78 12.39 -25.95
CA ILE A 9 -36.22 13.56 -25.26
C ILE A 9 -36.41 13.44 -23.74
N LEU A 10 -37.55 12.92 -23.29
CA LEU A 10 -37.83 12.73 -21.86
C LEU A 10 -36.89 11.68 -21.22
N MET A 11 -36.53 10.63 -21.95
CA MET A 11 -35.62 9.58 -21.48
C MET A 11 -34.16 10.05 -21.41
N ALA A 12 -33.73 10.92 -22.32
CA ALA A 12 -32.39 11.51 -22.29
C ALA A 12 -32.21 12.54 -21.16
N ALA A 13 -33.27 13.29 -20.83
CA ALA A 13 -33.24 14.23 -19.71
C ALA A 13 -33.15 13.53 -18.34
N ALA A 14 -33.77 12.35 -18.18
CA ALA A 14 -33.73 11.58 -16.94
C ALA A 14 -32.33 11.03 -16.60
N MET A 15 -31.49 10.77 -17.62
CA MET A 15 -30.11 10.29 -17.41
C MET A 15 -29.13 11.39 -16.96
N MET A 16 -29.50 12.67 -17.09
CA MET A 16 -28.64 13.79 -16.66
C MET A 16 -28.86 14.21 -15.19
N VAL A 17 -29.95 13.78 -14.54
CA VAL A 17 -30.30 14.18 -13.16
C VAL A 17 -29.65 13.28 -12.10
N SER A 18 -29.07 12.15 -12.49
CA SER A 18 -28.46 11.19 -11.56
C SER A 18 -27.05 11.54 -11.06
N LEU A 19 -26.45 12.66 -11.48
CA LEU A 19 -25.09 13.05 -11.09
C LEU A 19 -24.99 14.03 -9.90
N VAL A 20 -26.10 14.52 -9.34
CA VAL A 20 -26.08 15.53 -8.24
C VAL A 20 -26.50 14.95 -6.88
N ALA A 21 -26.60 13.62 -6.74
CA ALA A 21 -27.03 12.98 -5.49
C ALA A 21 -25.90 12.58 -4.53
N CYS A 22 -24.67 13.07 -4.74
CA CYS A 22 -23.58 12.98 -3.76
C CYS A 22 -23.25 14.37 -3.19
N THR A 23 -24.22 14.97 -2.51
CA THR A 23 -23.96 15.91 -1.42
C THR A 23 -24.84 15.42 -0.27
N GLY A 24 -24.31 14.42 0.43
CA GLY A 24 -24.82 13.96 1.71
C GLY A 24 -24.35 14.94 2.77
N ASP A 25 -25.29 15.77 3.21
CA ASP A 25 -25.30 16.42 4.51
C ASP A 25 -25.09 15.35 5.58
N ASN A 26 -24.07 15.50 6.42
CA ASN A 26 -23.83 14.59 7.53
C ASN A 26 -23.38 15.38 8.75
N GLY A 27 -24.36 15.64 9.62
CA GLY A 27 -24.23 15.41 11.06
C GLY A 27 -23.29 16.33 11.82
N GLU A 28 -23.89 17.17 12.65
CA GLU A 28 -23.26 17.77 13.83
C GLU A 28 -22.35 16.75 14.54
N ASN A 29 -21.06 17.06 14.65
CA ASN A 29 -20.28 16.56 15.76
C ASN A 29 -19.38 17.68 16.30
N SER A 30 -19.59 17.95 17.57
CA SER A 30 -18.95 18.99 18.35
C SER A 30 -17.59 18.49 18.83
N GLU A 31 -16.50 19.06 18.34
CA GLU A 31 -15.21 18.97 19.02
C GLU A 31 -14.52 20.35 19.08
N THR A 32 -14.06 20.66 20.29
CA THR A 32 -13.41 21.89 20.76
C THR A 32 -12.17 22.29 19.93
N PRO A 33 -11.91 23.60 19.74
CA PRO A 33 -10.71 24.05 19.04
C PRO A 33 -9.51 23.96 19.99
N VAL A 34 -8.50 23.16 19.63
CA VAL A 34 -7.16 23.25 20.24
C VAL A 34 -6.37 24.27 19.44
N THR A 35 -5.97 25.34 20.12
CA THR A 35 -5.09 26.42 19.65
C THR A 35 -3.81 25.87 19.02
N SER A 36 -3.61 26.14 17.73
CA SER A 36 -2.35 25.89 17.04
C SER A 36 -1.37 27.03 17.36
N GLY A 37 -0.28 26.70 18.04
CA GLY A 37 0.89 27.58 18.16
C GLY A 37 1.67 27.55 16.85
N ASN A 38 1.96 28.73 16.31
CA ASN A 38 2.86 28.91 15.17
C ASN A 38 4.26 28.38 15.51
N ASP A 39 4.61 27.21 15.01
CA ASP A 39 5.99 26.90 14.65
C ASP A 39 6.03 26.79 13.11
N VAL A 40 6.80 27.68 12.50
CA VAL A 40 7.10 27.62 11.07
C VAL A 40 8.08 26.48 10.88
N VAL A 41 7.55 25.27 10.70
CA VAL A 41 8.31 24.13 10.19
C VAL A 41 8.36 24.30 8.68
N GLU A 42 9.57 24.39 8.14
CA GLU A 42 9.81 24.36 6.69
C GLU A 42 9.20 23.06 6.15
N GLU A 43 8.13 23.18 5.36
CA GLU A 43 7.35 22.05 4.87
C GLU A 43 8.18 21.33 3.79
N THR A 44 9.04 20.39 4.20
CA THR A 44 9.50 19.33 3.28
C THR A 44 8.26 18.65 2.75
N GLU A 45 7.99 18.80 1.45
CA GLU A 45 6.87 18.12 0.78
C GLU A 45 6.92 16.64 1.15
N THR A 46 5.99 16.22 2.01
CA THR A 46 5.95 14.85 2.49
C THR A 46 5.32 14.01 1.38
N ASN A 47 6.11 13.11 0.80
CA ASN A 47 5.60 12.19 -0.20
C ASN A 47 4.66 11.18 0.48
N HIS A 48 3.36 11.32 0.24
CA HIS A 48 2.35 10.41 0.77
C HIS A 48 1.97 9.36 -0.29
N ILE A 49 2.06 8.08 0.09
CA ILE A 49 1.51 6.95 -0.67
C ILE A 49 0.34 6.39 0.12
N THR A 50 -0.84 6.30 -0.51
CA THR A 50 -2.04 5.70 0.08
C THR A 50 -2.45 4.48 -0.72
N LEU A 51 -2.58 3.34 -0.04
CA LEU A 51 -2.92 2.06 -0.65
C LEU A 51 -4.28 1.60 -0.13
N ALA A 52 -5.19 1.30 -1.06
CA ALA A 52 -6.54 0.85 -0.73
C ALA A 52 -6.55 -0.69 -0.70
N GLU A 53 -6.50 -1.25 0.51
CA GLU A 53 -6.56 -2.68 0.74
C GLU A 53 -7.93 -3.10 1.30
N SER A 54 -8.37 -4.31 0.97
CA SER A 54 -9.62 -4.88 1.52
C SER A 54 -9.46 -5.40 2.96
N TRP A 55 -8.29 -5.16 3.57
CA TRP A 55 -7.88 -5.64 4.88
C TRP A 55 -7.06 -4.55 5.59
N GLY A 56 -7.09 -4.55 6.92
CA GLY A 56 -6.34 -3.57 7.73
C GLY A 56 -4.89 -3.98 7.94
N PHE A 57 -3.98 -3.00 7.92
CA PHE A 57 -2.60 -3.21 8.32
C PHE A 57 -2.48 -3.04 9.84
N GLU A 58 -2.39 -4.15 10.58
CA GLU A 58 -2.43 -4.09 12.04
C GLU A 58 -1.04 -4.09 12.68
N ASN A 59 -0.04 -4.74 12.09
CA ASN A 59 1.29 -4.87 12.67
C ASN A 59 2.37 -5.09 11.60
N PHE A 60 3.60 -4.71 11.92
CA PHE A 60 4.81 -5.15 11.21
C PHE A 60 5.29 -6.47 11.80
N TYR A 61 5.31 -7.53 11.00
CA TYR A 61 5.81 -8.84 11.40
C TYR A 61 6.65 -9.45 10.28
N THR A 62 7.65 -10.24 10.65
CA THR A 62 8.46 -10.95 9.66
C THR A 62 7.63 -12.09 9.06
N ILE A 63 7.98 -12.51 7.83
CA ILE A 63 7.28 -13.58 7.11
C ILE A 63 7.22 -14.91 7.88
N MET A 64 8.17 -15.11 8.80
CA MET A 64 8.28 -16.31 9.64
C MET A 64 7.37 -16.32 10.86
N THR A 65 6.42 -15.38 10.98
CA THR A 65 5.48 -15.32 12.12
C THR A 65 4.21 -16.10 11.74
N PRO A 66 4.15 -17.43 11.98
CA PRO A 66 3.18 -18.33 11.32
C PRO A 66 1.73 -18.06 11.77
N ASP A 67 1.59 -17.54 12.98
CA ASP A 67 0.35 -17.11 13.63
C ASP A 67 -0.33 -15.93 12.89
N VAL A 68 0.41 -15.15 12.11
CA VAL A 68 -0.11 -14.01 11.36
C VAL A 68 0.12 -14.11 9.85
N SER A 69 1.12 -14.86 9.38
CA SER A 69 1.42 -15.02 7.95
C SER A 69 0.60 -16.11 7.24
N ALA A 70 -0.09 -16.99 7.98
CA ALA A 70 -0.78 -18.15 7.41
C ALA A 70 -2.13 -17.84 6.71
N SER A 71 -2.74 -16.68 6.98
CA SER A 71 -4.15 -16.45 6.61
C SER A 71 -4.36 -15.36 5.56
N ASN A 72 -3.38 -14.47 5.34
CA ASN A 72 -3.49 -13.42 4.35
C ASN A 72 -2.09 -13.03 3.87
N PHE A 73 -1.74 -13.36 2.62
CA PHE A 73 -0.45 -13.00 2.02
C PHE A 73 -0.26 -11.48 1.85
N GLY A 74 -1.23 -10.65 2.28
CA GLY A 74 -1.20 -9.20 2.15
C GLY A 74 0.09 -8.54 2.63
N ILE A 75 0.66 -9.02 3.75
CA ILE A 75 1.93 -8.50 4.26
C ILE A 75 3.09 -8.71 3.27
N THR A 76 3.07 -9.80 2.49
CA THR A 76 4.17 -10.15 1.58
C THR A 76 4.34 -9.14 0.45
N TYR A 77 3.28 -8.42 0.08
CA TYR A 77 3.35 -7.32 -0.88
C TYR A 77 4.17 -6.13 -0.37
N TYR A 78 4.27 -6.00 0.95
CA TYR A 78 4.89 -4.85 1.59
C TYR A 78 6.24 -5.14 2.23
N LEU A 79 6.60 -6.41 2.46
CA LEU A 79 7.82 -6.78 3.18
C LEU A 79 9.08 -6.16 2.57
N SER A 80 9.20 -6.10 1.24
CA SER A 80 10.35 -5.50 0.56
C SER A 80 10.48 -3.98 0.76
N ASN A 81 9.45 -3.31 1.29
CA ASN A 81 9.54 -1.88 1.66
C ASN A 81 10.12 -1.68 3.06
N PHE A 82 10.12 -2.73 3.89
CA PHE A 82 10.47 -2.64 5.32
C PHE A 82 11.65 -3.51 5.71
N TYR A 83 11.94 -4.55 4.93
CA TYR A 83 13.00 -5.51 5.18
C TYR A 83 13.78 -5.80 3.91
N ASP A 84 15.10 -5.84 4.06
CA ASP A 84 16.02 -6.34 3.04
C ASP A 84 16.31 -7.84 3.26
N VAL A 85 16.80 -8.50 2.21
CA VAL A 85 17.16 -9.92 2.20
C VAL A 85 18.66 -10.11 1.94
N LEU A 86 19.20 -11.25 2.35
CA LEU A 86 20.61 -11.59 2.08
C LEU A 86 20.90 -11.68 0.58
N VAL A 87 20.01 -12.36 -0.15
CA VAL A 87 20.10 -12.64 -1.59
C VAL A 87 18.71 -12.55 -2.21
N GLU A 88 18.66 -12.03 -3.43
CA GLU A 88 17.46 -11.89 -4.24
C GLU A 88 17.54 -12.81 -5.46
N TYR A 89 16.38 -13.22 -5.98
CA TYR A 89 16.30 -13.96 -7.23
C TYR A 89 15.87 -13.02 -8.35
N GLN A 90 16.75 -12.79 -9.32
CA GLN A 90 16.52 -11.91 -10.46
C GLN A 90 16.88 -12.63 -11.75
N ASP A 91 15.93 -12.67 -12.70
CA ASP A 91 16.14 -13.18 -14.06
C ASP A 91 16.81 -14.57 -14.18
N GLY A 92 16.55 -15.47 -13.23
CA GLY A 92 17.11 -16.81 -13.25
C GLY A 92 18.28 -17.03 -12.30
N GLU A 93 18.83 -15.96 -11.72
CA GLU A 93 20.06 -15.97 -10.93
C GLU A 93 19.84 -15.43 -9.52
N TYR A 94 20.69 -15.87 -8.59
CA TYR A 94 20.74 -15.29 -7.25
C TYR A 94 21.75 -14.15 -7.22
N VAL A 95 21.28 -12.96 -6.88
CA VAL A 95 22.10 -11.74 -6.76
C VAL A 95 22.14 -11.28 -5.31
N GLY A 96 23.23 -10.61 -4.92
CA GLY A 96 23.41 -10.11 -3.55
C GLY A 96 22.44 -8.98 -3.22
N GLY A 97 21.79 -9.08 -2.07
CA GLY A 97 21.06 -7.97 -1.42
C GLY A 97 21.95 -7.36 -0.35
N LEU A 98 21.75 -7.80 0.91
CA LEU A 98 22.63 -7.48 2.04
C LEU A 98 23.95 -8.24 2.02
N ALA A 99 24.03 -9.39 1.35
CA ALA A 99 25.26 -10.14 1.20
C ALA A 99 26.03 -9.69 -0.05
N GLU A 100 27.34 -9.43 0.09
CA GLU A 100 28.23 -9.14 -1.04
C GLU A 100 28.75 -10.41 -1.73
N ASP A 101 28.96 -11.47 -0.96
CA ASP A 101 29.29 -12.81 -1.45
C ASP A 101 28.83 -13.89 -0.46
N TRP A 102 28.80 -15.14 -0.94
CA TRP A 102 28.50 -16.29 -0.10
C TRP A 102 29.20 -17.55 -0.59
N THR A 103 29.40 -18.47 0.33
CA THR A 103 29.94 -19.81 0.05
C THR A 103 29.01 -20.88 0.60
N ILE A 104 28.98 -22.01 -0.10
CA ILE A 104 28.24 -23.20 0.29
C ILE A 104 29.26 -24.32 0.47
N SER A 105 29.21 -25.05 1.59
CA SER A 105 30.08 -26.19 1.82
C SER A 105 29.89 -27.27 0.76
N GLU A 106 30.90 -28.13 0.59
CA GLU A 106 30.89 -29.18 -0.43
C GLU A 106 29.73 -30.18 -0.26
N ASP A 107 29.29 -30.43 0.99
CA ASP A 107 28.13 -31.26 1.31
C ASP A 107 26.79 -30.51 1.25
N GLY A 108 26.80 -29.20 0.99
CA GLY A 108 25.61 -28.37 0.87
C GLY A 108 24.88 -28.05 2.17
N THR A 109 25.51 -28.27 3.33
CA THR A 109 24.85 -28.12 4.64
C THR A 109 25.20 -26.82 5.38
N VAL A 110 26.30 -26.15 5.01
CA VAL A 110 26.76 -24.90 5.61
C VAL A 110 26.78 -23.80 4.58
N TYR A 111 26.12 -22.68 4.91
CA TYR A 111 26.06 -21.47 4.09
C TYR A 111 26.71 -20.34 4.87
N THR A 112 27.73 -19.71 4.29
CA THR A 112 28.39 -18.55 4.89
C THR A 112 28.15 -17.35 4.00
N PHE A 113 27.54 -16.30 4.55
CA PHE A 113 27.27 -15.04 3.86
C PHE A 113 28.18 -13.96 4.42
N ASN A 114 28.86 -13.24 3.54
CA ASN A 114 29.60 -12.03 3.89
C ASN A 114 28.69 -10.84 3.61
N LEU A 115 28.40 -10.04 4.64
CA LEU A 115 27.54 -8.88 4.50
C LEU A 115 28.31 -7.70 3.92
N ARG A 116 27.61 -6.83 3.20
CA ARG A 116 28.17 -5.53 2.81
C ARG A 116 28.58 -4.75 4.06
N HIS A 117 29.48 -3.80 3.89
CA HIS A 117 30.07 -3.06 5.00
C HIS A 117 29.23 -1.84 5.42
N ASP A 118 28.19 -1.52 4.66
CA ASP A 118 27.34 -0.33 4.78
C ASP A 118 26.00 -0.60 5.46
N VAL A 119 25.80 -1.81 5.98
CA VAL A 119 24.58 -2.26 6.67
C VAL A 119 24.68 -2.10 8.19
#